data_AF-A0A2D7H2G0-F1
#
_entry.id   AF-A0A2D7H2G0-F1
#
_cell.length_a   1.000
_cell.length_b   1.000
_cell.length_c   1.000
_cell.angle_alpha   90.00
_cell.angle_beta   90.00
_cell.angle_gamma   90.00
#
_symmetry.space_group_name_H-M   'P 1'
#
loop_
_entity.id
_entity.type
_entity.pdbx_description
1 polymer ?
#
loop_
_entity_poly.entity_id
_entity_poly.type
_entity_poly.pdbx_seq_one_letter_code
_entity_poly.pdbx_strand_id
1 'polypeptide(L)'
;MNSPLHNQNESNKWNEFEPSLASMFNPLRIKLSTTADGWCVDISSLTPCDAMVALAREDLLEDSTILCGDGATKWVACVRGPVESGDAKAIVREVSTSASPLCADFRMQSVVITSNNTGVSAHVREYDEALFLASVALARHMSDLLGKQVQEPDLGVMDAMLHKTGTLSIKLIESEVFASFVDVGVSTSDSNEPADSSMIYDIYSDSWHCE
;
A
#
# COMPACT_ATOMS: atom_id res chain seq x y z
N MET A 1 48.56 48.96 1.63
CA MET A 1 48.53 47.63 1.02
C MET A 1 47.94 46.68 2.05
N ASN A 2 46.66 46.33 1.87
CA ASN A 2 45.89 45.54 2.81
C ASN A 2 46.18 44.05 2.59
N SER A 3 46.59 43.34 3.65
CA SER A 3 46.68 41.89 3.65
C SER A 3 45.32 41.31 4.07
N PRO A 4 44.78 40.25 3.42
CA PRO A 4 43.47 39.73 3.77
C PRO A 4 43.52 38.90 5.06
N LEU A 5 42.50 39.07 5.90
CA LEU A 5 42.24 38.26 7.08
C LEU A 5 41.99 36.79 6.69
N HIS A 6 42.75 35.89 7.31
CA HIS A 6 42.52 34.46 7.26
C HIS A 6 41.35 34.12 8.20
N ASN A 7 40.19 33.80 7.61
CA ASN A 7 38.96 33.52 8.32
C ASN A 7 38.98 32.04 8.75
N GLN A 8 39.34 31.76 10.02
CA GLN A 8 39.22 30.44 10.61
C GLN A 8 37.75 30.14 10.86
N ASN A 9 37.08 29.54 9.88
CA ASN A 9 35.73 28.99 10.04
C ASN A 9 35.57 27.70 9.22
N GLU A 10 36.58 26.83 9.27
CA GLU A 10 36.62 25.54 8.57
C GLU A 10 36.25 24.35 9.47
N SER A 11 35.27 24.52 10.37
CA SER A 11 34.85 23.42 11.27
C SER A 11 33.40 22.96 11.13
N ASN A 12 32.56 23.61 10.32
CA ASN A 12 31.11 23.37 10.35
C ASN A 12 30.47 22.93 9.01
N LYS A 13 31.19 22.21 8.14
CA LYS A 13 30.63 21.72 6.85
C LYS A 13 30.68 20.21 6.66
N TRP A 14 30.44 19.44 7.72
CA TRP A 14 30.36 17.97 7.64
C TRP A 14 28.97 17.38 7.95
N ASN A 15 27.91 18.19 8.08
CA ASN A 15 26.59 17.70 8.52
C ASN A 15 25.44 17.85 7.50
N GLU A 16 25.67 18.19 6.23
CA GLU A 16 24.54 18.56 5.34
C GLU A 16 24.28 17.67 4.11
N PHE A 17 25.02 16.60 3.83
CA PHE A 17 24.78 15.84 2.58
C PHE A 17 24.97 14.31 2.66
N GLU A 18 24.53 13.68 3.74
CA GLU A 18 24.09 12.28 3.62
C GLU A 18 22.56 12.25 3.74
N PRO A 19 21.81 11.93 2.66
CA PRO A 19 20.41 11.61 2.83
C PRO A 19 20.34 10.43 3.79
N SER A 20 19.69 10.63 4.95
CA SER A 20 19.43 9.56 5.90
C SER A 20 18.89 8.34 5.14
N LEU A 21 19.35 7.12 5.45
CA LEU A 21 18.81 5.89 4.85
C LEU A 21 17.28 5.84 4.98
N ALA A 22 16.71 6.47 6.01
CA ALA A 22 15.27 6.62 6.19
C ALA A 22 14.58 7.44 5.08
N SER A 23 15.30 8.32 4.38
CA SER A 23 14.80 9.09 3.23
C SER A 23 14.87 8.35 1.90
N MET A 24 15.50 7.17 1.85
CA MET A 24 15.56 6.34 0.64
C MET A 24 14.35 5.42 0.47
N PHE A 25 13.57 5.22 1.52
CA PHE A 25 12.34 4.43 1.45
C PHE A 25 11.12 5.35 1.37
N ASN A 26 10.28 5.12 0.37
CA ASN A 26 9.01 5.83 0.25
C ASN A 26 8.09 5.43 1.41
N PRO A 27 7.42 6.39 2.08
CA PRO A 27 6.41 6.07 3.07
C PRO A 27 5.34 5.13 2.53
N LEU A 28 4.99 4.11 3.30
CA LEU A 28 3.79 3.34 3.04
C LEU A 28 2.59 4.21 3.35
N ARG A 29 1.66 4.31 2.40
CA ARG A 29 0.37 4.97 2.56
C ARG A 29 -0.69 4.02 2.09
N ILE A 30 -1.67 3.81 2.95
CA ILE A 30 -2.85 3.01 2.71
C ILE A 30 -4.05 3.90 3.00
N LYS A 31 -4.98 3.97 2.05
CA LYS A 31 -6.25 4.66 2.24
C LYS A 31 -7.39 3.74 1.84
N LEU A 32 -8.24 3.43 2.80
CA LEU A 32 -9.45 2.65 2.67
C LEU A 32 -10.65 3.59 2.60
N SER A 33 -11.51 3.35 1.61
CA SER A 33 -12.74 4.11 1.41
C SER A 33 -13.86 3.21 0.92
N THR A 34 -15.09 3.61 1.23
CA THR A 34 -16.29 2.96 0.69
C THR A 34 -16.61 3.50 -0.69
N THR A 35 -17.07 2.62 -1.57
CA THR A 35 -17.57 2.96 -2.90
C THR A 35 -19.03 2.53 -3.02
N ALA A 36 -19.69 2.88 -4.13
CA ALA A 36 -21.06 2.43 -4.38
C ALA A 36 -21.18 0.90 -4.50
N ASP A 37 -20.09 0.23 -4.88
CA ASP A 37 -20.07 -1.17 -5.28
C ASP A 37 -19.26 -2.07 -4.34
N GLY A 38 -18.68 -1.51 -3.27
CA GLY A 38 -17.79 -2.22 -2.35
C GLY A 38 -16.79 -1.28 -1.68
N TRP A 39 -15.53 -1.67 -1.65
CA TRP A 39 -14.43 -0.95 -1.01
C TRP A 39 -13.34 -0.59 -2.01
N CYS A 40 -12.63 0.50 -1.76
CA CYS A 40 -11.44 0.90 -2.49
C CYS A 40 -10.29 1.08 -1.50
N VAL A 41 -9.16 0.45 -1.81
CA VAL A 41 -7.90 0.62 -1.08
C VAL A 41 -6.83 1.19 -2.01
N ASP A 42 -6.38 2.41 -1.70
CA ASP A 42 -5.24 3.05 -2.36
C ASP A 42 -3.96 2.73 -1.60
N ILE A 43 -2.94 2.23 -2.29
CA ILE A 43 -1.68 1.75 -1.69
C ILE A 43 -0.50 2.34 -2.45
N SER A 44 0.41 3.05 -1.76
CA SER A 44 1.52 3.76 -2.41
C SER A 44 2.67 2.86 -2.90
N SER A 45 2.82 1.65 -2.36
CA SER A 45 4.01 0.81 -2.53
C SER A 45 3.79 -0.50 -3.29
N LEU A 46 2.55 -0.84 -3.65
CA LEU A 46 2.25 -2.08 -4.38
C LEU A 46 2.16 -1.86 -5.89
N THR A 47 2.63 -2.83 -6.66
CA THR A 47 2.37 -2.88 -8.10
C THR A 47 1.02 -3.54 -8.40
N PRO A 48 0.41 -3.31 -9.58
CA PRO A 48 -0.86 -3.96 -9.94
C PRO A 48 -0.78 -5.48 -9.93
N CYS A 49 0.36 -6.04 -10.36
CA CYS A 49 0.58 -7.49 -10.38
C CYS A 49 0.61 -8.04 -8.96
N ASP A 50 1.32 -7.36 -8.06
CA ASP A 50 1.44 -7.75 -6.66
C ASP A 50 0.11 -7.77 -5.92
N ALA A 51 -0.69 -6.70 -6.10
CA ALA A 51 -2.02 -6.62 -5.53
C ALA A 51 -2.95 -7.67 -6.15
N MET A 52 -2.83 -7.97 -7.45
CA MET A 52 -3.60 -9.05 -8.06
C MET A 52 -3.20 -10.43 -7.51
N VAL A 53 -1.91 -10.70 -7.32
CA VAL A 53 -1.44 -11.96 -6.73
C VAL A 53 -1.97 -12.12 -5.30
N ALA A 54 -2.04 -11.04 -4.53
CA ALA A 54 -2.67 -11.06 -3.21
C ALA A 54 -4.16 -11.43 -3.30
N LEU A 55 -4.91 -10.81 -4.21
CA LEU A 55 -6.35 -11.08 -4.38
C LEU A 55 -6.65 -12.44 -5.01
N ALA A 56 -5.71 -12.97 -5.79
CA ALA A 56 -5.83 -14.25 -6.48
C ALA A 56 -5.63 -15.41 -5.51
N ARG A 57 -6.57 -15.59 -4.56
CA ARG A 57 -6.65 -16.80 -3.74
C ARG A 57 -6.82 -18.00 -4.66
N GLU A 58 -6.13 -19.10 -4.38
CA GLU A 58 -6.16 -20.31 -5.24
C GLU A 58 -7.60 -20.77 -5.53
N ASP A 59 -8.50 -20.66 -4.55
CA ASP A 59 -9.92 -21.03 -4.68
C ASP A 59 -10.75 -20.10 -5.59
N LEU A 60 -10.32 -18.85 -5.77
CA LEU A 60 -11.07 -17.85 -6.55
C LEU A 60 -10.72 -17.91 -8.04
N LEU A 61 -9.55 -18.46 -8.39
CA LEU A 61 -9.07 -18.50 -9.77
C LEU A 61 -9.70 -19.62 -10.61
N GLU A 62 -10.11 -20.74 -9.99
CA GLU A 62 -10.60 -21.91 -10.73
C GLU A 62 -11.80 -21.58 -11.63
N ASP A 63 -12.68 -20.70 -11.15
CA ASP A 63 -13.91 -20.30 -11.83
C ASP A 63 -13.87 -18.85 -12.35
N SER A 64 -12.70 -18.20 -12.42
CA SER A 64 -12.61 -16.77 -12.76
C SER A 64 -11.84 -16.50 -14.06
N THR A 65 -12.28 -15.48 -14.78
CA THR A 65 -11.57 -14.89 -15.91
C THR A 65 -10.78 -13.69 -15.43
N ILE A 66 -9.46 -13.71 -15.64
CA ILE A 66 -8.61 -12.55 -15.41
C ILE A 66 -8.55 -11.72 -16.70
N LEU A 67 -8.91 -10.44 -16.59
CA LEU A 67 -8.80 -9.47 -17.66
C LEU A 67 -7.71 -8.47 -17.32
N CYS A 68 -6.86 -8.12 -18.29
CA CYS A 68 -5.87 -7.08 -18.12
C CYS A 68 -5.99 -6.04 -19.24
N GLY A 69 -5.78 -4.79 -18.88
CA GLY A 69 -5.72 -3.67 -19.82
C GLY A 69 -4.40 -2.94 -19.68
N ASP A 70 -3.72 -2.75 -20.80
CA ASP A 70 -2.50 -1.96 -20.91
C ASP A 70 -2.82 -0.73 -21.78
N GLY A 71 -3.09 0.40 -21.10
CA GLY A 71 -3.49 1.66 -21.71
C GLY A 71 -2.89 2.86 -20.98
N ALA A 72 -3.59 3.99 -20.97
CA ALA A 72 -3.17 5.16 -20.17
C ALA A 72 -3.06 4.83 -18.67
N THR A 73 -3.93 3.94 -18.19
CA THR A 73 -3.86 3.30 -16.89
C THR A 73 -3.76 1.79 -17.10
N LYS A 74 -2.82 1.14 -16.39
CA LYS A 74 -2.76 -0.32 -16.38
C LYS A 74 -3.71 -0.85 -15.32
N TRP A 75 -4.44 -1.90 -15.65
CA TRP A 75 -5.36 -2.51 -14.72
C TRP A 75 -5.46 -4.02 -14.92
N VAL A 76 -5.87 -4.70 -13.86
CA VAL A 76 -6.18 -6.13 -13.85
C VAL A 76 -7.49 -6.33 -13.10
N ALA A 77 -8.43 -7.09 -13.67
CA ALA A 77 -9.72 -7.38 -13.07
C ALA A 77 -9.95 -8.89 -12.96
N CYS A 78 -10.57 -9.30 -11.86
CA CYS A 78 -11.05 -10.66 -11.62
C CYS A 78 -12.56 -10.70 -11.82
N VAL A 79 -13.02 -11.46 -12.81
CA VAL A 79 -14.45 -11.63 -13.11
C VAL A 79 -14.83 -13.09 -12.95
N ARG A 80 -15.86 -13.36 -12.14
CA ARG A 80 -16.34 -14.73 -11.94
C ARG A 80 -17.01 -15.27 -13.20
N GLY A 81 -16.55 -16.42 -13.66
CA GLY A 81 -17.04 -17.14 -14.82
C GLY A 81 -16.46 -16.63 -16.14
N PRO A 82 -16.89 -17.20 -17.27
CA PRO A 82 -16.44 -16.80 -18.59
C PRO A 82 -16.94 -15.40 -18.95
N VAL A 83 -16.10 -14.66 -19.68
CA VAL A 83 -16.42 -13.31 -20.19
C VAL A 83 -16.51 -13.33 -21.71
N GLU A 84 -17.64 -12.87 -22.24
CA GLU A 84 -17.83 -12.75 -23.69
C GLU A 84 -17.14 -11.49 -24.23
N SER A 85 -16.85 -11.45 -25.54
CA SER A 85 -16.16 -10.29 -26.15
C SER A 85 -16.95 -8.99 -26.01
N GLY A 86 -18.29 -9.05 -25.97
CA GLY A 86 -19.14 -7.90 -25.72
C GLY A 86 -18.94 -7.33 -24.32
N ASP A 87 -19.01 -8.20 -23.31
CA ASP A 87 -18.78 -7.86 -21.90
C ASP A 87 -17.37 -7.33 -21.67
N ALA A 88 -16.35 -7.98 -22.25
CA ALA A 88 -14.97 -7.53 -22.15
C ALA A 88 -14.78 -6.08 -22.65
N LYS A 89 -15.46 -5.69 -23.74
CA LYS A 89 -15.41 -4.31 -24.25
C LYS A 89 -16.11 -3.32 -23.32
N ALA A 90 -17.22 -3.72 -22.72
CA ALA A 90 -17.92 -2.90 -21.73
C ALA A 90 -17.04 -2.69 -20.49
N ILE A 91 -16.40 -3.75 -20.00
CA ILE A 91 -15.45 -3.73 -18.89
C ILE A 91 -14.27 -2.79 -19.18
N VAL A 92 -13.60 -2.96 -20.33
CA VAL A 92 -12.46 -2.11 -20.71
C VAL A 92 -12.85 -0.64 -20.73
N ARG A 93 -14.03 -0.33 -21.29
CA ARG A 93 -14.54 1.05 -21.34
C ARG A 93 -14.77 1.61 -19.95
N GLU A 94 -15.49 0.89 -19.11
CA GLU A 94 -15.90 1.37 -17.80
C GLU A 94 -14.71 1.52 -16.84
N VAL A 95 -13.81 0.53 -16.77
CA VAL A 95 -12.60 0.59 -15.93
C VAL A 95 -11.70 1.78 -16.30
N SER A 96 -11.67 2.18 -17.57
CA SER A 96 -10.86 3.30 -18.03
C SER A 96 -11.45 4.68 -17.73
N THR A 97 -12.74 4.76 -17.40
CA THR A 97 -13.46 6.05 -17.27
C THR A 97 -14.19 6.26 -15.95
N SER A 98 -14.39 5.20 -15.17
CA SER A 98 -15.28 5.19 -14.01
C SER A 98 -14.52 5.31 -12.70
N ALA A 99 -15.15 5.97 -11.72
CA ALA A 99 -14.69 5.98 -10.34
C ALA A 99 -15.16 4.73 -9.56
N SER A 100 -16.06 3.92 -10.14
CA SER A 100 -16.55 2.66 -9.54
C SER A 100 -16.45 1.53 -10.56
N PRO A 101 -15.23 1.06 -10.89
CA PRO A 101 -14.98 0.10 -11.97
C PRO A 101 -15.67 -1.27 -11.76
N LEU A 102 -16.06 -1.60 -10.53
CA LEU A 102 -16.82 -2.81 -10.21
C LEU A 102 -18.24 -2.81 -10.80
N CYS A 103 -18.81 -1.66 -11.17
CA CYS A 103 -20.14 -1.61 -11.79
C CYS A 103 -20.14 -2.14 -13.24
N ALA A 104 -18.96 -2.33 -13.82
CA ALA A 104 -18.79 -2.76 -15.21
C ALA A 104 -19.32 -4.18 -15.47
N ASP A 105 -19.22 -5.06 -14.48
CA ASP A 105 -19.82 -6.40 -14.48
C ASP A 105 -20.16 -6.79 -13.04
N PHE A 106 -21.40 -7.23 -12.80
CA PHE A 106 -21.84 -7.64 -11.46
C PHE A 106 -21.06 -8.84 -10.91
N ARG A 107 -20.42 -9.63 -11.79
CA ARG A 107 -19.55 -10.76 -11.45
C ARG A 107 -18.11 -10.34 -11.18
N MET A 108 -17.76 -9.07 -11.40
CA MET A 108 -16.44 -8.55 -11.08
C MET A 108 -16.27 -8.53 -9.56
N GLN A 109 -15.30 -9.29 -9.09
CA GLN A 109 -14.94 -9.41 -7.67
C GLN A 109 -13.97 -8.32 -7.27
N SER A 110 -12.98 -8.08 -8.14
CA SER A 110 -11.94 -7.11 -7.87
C SER A 110 -11.39 -6.51 -9.16
N VAL A 111 -10.86 -5.30 -9.05
CA VAL A 111 -10.10 -4.63 -10.09
C VAL A 111 -9.04 -3.74 -9.48
N VAL A 112 -7.80 -3.97 -9.90
CA VAL A 112 -6.62 -3.22 -9.48
C VAL A 112 -6.23 -2.29 -10.61
N ILE A 113 -6.12 -1.01 -10.32
CA ILE A 113 -5.76 0.05 -11.27
C ILE A 113 -4.47 0.70 -10.79
N THR A 114 -3.56 1.02 -11.71
CA THR A 114 -2.36 1.78 -11.37
C THR A 114 -2.73 3.20 -10.97
N SER A 115 -2.25 3.64 -9.81
CA SER A 115 -2.36 5.01 -9.31
C SER A 115 -1.08 5.80 -9.66
N ASN A 116 -1.19 7.13 -9.81
CA ASN A 116 -0.13 7.98 -10.32
C ASN A 116 1.24 7.73 -9.61
N ASN A 117 2.22 7.36 -10.43
CA ASN A 117 3.68 7.27 -10.17
C ASN A 117 4.26 6.14 -9.31
N THR A 118 3.52 5.25 -8.65
CA THR A 118 4.07 4.00 -8.06
C THR A 118 3.06 3.09 -7.34
N GLY A 119 1.86 3.61 -7.04
CA GLY A 119 0.87 2.88 -6.26
C GLY A 119 -0.20 2.17 -7.08
N VAL A 120 -1.15 1.58 -6.36
CA VAL A 120 -2.37 0.98 -6.91
C VAL A 120 -3.60 1.51 -6.20
N SER A 121 -4.71 1.47 -6.91
CA SER A 121 -6.06 1.62 -6.38
C SER A 121 -6.79 0.30 -6.65
N ALA A 122 -7.09 -0.44 -5.60
CA ALA A 122 -7.75 -1.73 -5.71
C ALA A 122 -9.20 -1.61 -5.23
N HIS A 123 -10.13 -1.88 -6.13
CA HIS A 123 -11.54 -1.96 -5.83
C HIS A 123 -11.92 -3.42 -5.62
N VAL A 124 -12.59 -3.70 -4.51
CA VAL A 124 -13.00 -5.06 -4.10
C VAL A 124 -14.42 -5.05 -3.57
N ARG A 125 -15.12 -6.18 -3.65
CA ARG A 125 -16.50 -6.31 -3.15
C ARG A 125 -16.54 -6.43 -1.63
N GLU A 126 -15.59 -7.15 -1.04
CA GLU A 126 -15.60 -7.51 0.38
C GLU A 126 -14.63 -6.66 1.20
N TYR A 127 -15.03 -6.31 2.43
CA TYR A 127 -14.19 -5.52 3.34
C TYR A 127 -12.91 -6.26 3.72
N ASP A 128 -13.03 -7.55 4.01
CA ASP A 128 -11.90 -8.40 4.39
C ASP A 128 -10.85 -8.50 3.28
N GLU A 129 -11.25 -8.49 2.00
CA GLU A 129 -10.32 -8.43 0.86
C GLU A 129 -9.54 -7.10 0.84
N ALA A 130 -10.18 -5.98 1.20
CA ALA A 130 -9.53 -4.68 1.28
C ALA A 130 -8.52 -4.64 2.43
N LEU A 131 -8.88 -5.19 3.60
CA LEU A 131 -7.98 -5.32 4.75
C LEU A 131 -6.82 -6.26 4.46
N PHE A 132 -7.07 -7.35 3.74
CA PHE A 132 -6.04 -8.30 3.32
C PHE A 132 -5.02 -7.65 2.38
N LEU A 133 -5.46 -6.86 1.41
CA LEU A 133 -4.54 -6.08 0.57
C LEU A 133 -3.67 -5.11 1.38
N ALA A 134 -4.27 -4.47 2.38
CA ALA A 134 -3.55 -3.58 3.28
C ALA A 134 -2.52 -4.33 4.14
N SER A 135 -2.84 -5.53 4.64
CA SER A 135 -1.90 -6.37 5.40
C SER A 135 -0.71 -6.81 4.55
N VAL A 136 -0.96 -7.23 3.30
CA VAL A 136 0.09 -7.61 2.33
C VAL A 136 1.01 -6.43 2.03
N ALA A 137 0.46 -5.23 1.84
CA ALA A 137 1.24 -4.02 1.60
C ALA A 137 2.16 -3.69 2.79
N LEU A 138 1.64 -3.81 4.01
CA LEU A 138 2.39 -3.57 5.24
C LEU A 138 3.51 -4.61 5.42
N ALA A 139 3.18 -5.89 5.28
CA ALA A 139 4.15 -6.98 5.39
C ALA A 139 5.30 -6.83 4.40
N ARG A 140 5.01 -6.44 3.15
CA ARG A 140 6.03 -6.19 2.13
C ARG A 140 6.87 -4.97 2.47
N HIS A 141 6.26 -3.87 2.88
CA HIS A 141 6.99 -2.68 3.30
C HIS A 141 7.98 -2.98 4.44
N MET A 142 7.55 -3.76 5.43
CA MET A 142 8.42 -4.20 6.51
C MET A 142 9.45 -5.23 6.06
N SER A 143 9.10 -6.08 5.10
CA SER A 143 10.05 -7.05 4.54
C SER A 143 11.21 -6.35 3.85
N ASP A 144 10.90 -5.29 3.09
CA ASP A 144 11.89 -4.44 2.43
C ASP A 144 12.75 -3.68 3.46
N LEU A 145 12.14 -3.19 4.54
CA LEU A 145 12.85 -2.52 5.64
C LEU A 145 13.83 -3.46 6.37
N LEU A 146 13.39 -4.69 6.65
CA LEU A 146 14.16 -5.66 7.45
C LEU A 146 15.07 -6.56 6.61
N GLY A 147 14.93 -6.54 5.29
CA GLY A 147 15.66 -7.43 4.37
C GLY A 147 15.32 -8.91 4.53
N LYS A 148 14.13 -9.22 5.08
CA LYS A 148 13.63 -10.59 5.30
C LYS A 148 12.12 -10.62 5.14
N GLN A 149 11.55 -11.79 4.86
CA GLN A 149 10.09 -11.93 4.83
C GLN A 149 9.49 -11.66 6.22
N VAL A 150 8.40 -10.91 6.24
CA VAL A 150 7.59 -10.56 7.41
C VAL A 150 6.20 -11.14 7.22
N GLN A 151 5.65 -11.78 8.26
CA GLN A 151 4.28 -12.28 8.25
C GLN A 151 3.27 -11.14 8.10
N GLU A 152 2.16 -11.43 7.44
CA GLU A 152 1.06 -10.48 7.30
C GLU A 152 0.34 -10.26 8.65
N PRO A 153 0.01 -9.02 9.02
CA PRO A 153 -0.87 -8.76 10.15
C PRO A 153 -2.24 -9.40 9.95
N ASP A 154 -2.83 -9.88 11.05
CA ASP A 154 -4.21 -10.37 11.05
C ASP A 154 -5.19 -9.25 10.65
N LEU A 155 -6.32 -9.62 10.05
CA LEU A 155 -7.34 -8.65 9.63
C LEU A 155 -7.86 -7.79 10.78
N GLY A 156 -7.91 -8.33 12.01
CA GLY A 156 -8.32 -7.57 13.19
C GLY A 156 -7.35 -6.43 13.54
N VAL A 157 -6.05 -6.61 13.29
CA VAL A 157 -5.04 -5.56 13.48
C VAL A 157 -5.21 -4.48 12.41
N MET A 158 -5.42 -4.88 11.16
CA MET A 158 -5.65 -3.93 10.07
C MET A 158 -6.95 -3.16 10.24
N ASP A 159 -8.02 -3.83 10.67
CA ASP A 159 -9.30 -3.21 11.00
C ASP A 159 -9.09 -2.17 12.11
N ALA A 160 -8.47 -2.54 13.24
CA ALA A 160 -8.23 -1.61 14.34
C ALA A 160 -7.51 -0.32 13.91
N MET A 161 -6.54 -0.44 12.99
CA MET A 161 -5.78 0.70 12.49
C MET A 161 -6.54 1.56 11.47
N LEU A 162 -7.32 0.94 10.59
CA LEU A 162 -8.02 1.65 9.51
C LEU A 162 -9.44 2.09 9.90
N HIS A 163 -10.04 1.52 10.96
CA HIS A 163 -11.47 1.67 11.28
C HIS A 163 -11.92 3.13 11.46
N LYS A 164 -11.08 3.97 12.09
CA LYS A 164 -11.48 5.33 12.47
C LYS A 164 -11.38 6.34 11.32
N THR A 165 -10.28 6.30 10.57
CA THR A 165 -9.95 7.34 9.59
C THR A 165 -9.91 6.81 8.17
N GLY A 166 -9.85 5.48 8.00
CA GLY A 166 -9.57 4.85 6.73
C GLY A 166 -8.17 5.14 6.22
N THR A 167 -7.26 5.73 7.00
CA THR A 167 -5.93 6.10 6.53
C THR A 167 -4.87 5.52 7.46
N LEU A 168 -3.82 4.98 6.86
CA LEU A 168 -2.62 4.52 7.54
C LEU A 168 -1.42 5.02 6.76
N SER A 169 -0.51 5.73 7.43
CA SER A 169 0.77 6.15 6.88
C SER A 169 1.90 5.75 7.81
N ILE A 170 2.93 5.11 7.27
CA ILE A 170 4.15 4.74 8.00
C ILE A 170 5.34 5.44 7.37
N LYS A 171 6.07 6.19 8.20
CA LYS A 171 7.32 6.84 7.81
C LYS A 171 8.45 6.17 8.58
N LEU A 172 9.54 5.83 7.89
CA LEU A 172 10.66 5.14 8.54
C LEU A 172 11.29 5.93 9.69
N ILE A 173 11.29 7.26 9.63
CA ILE A 173 11.81 8.10 10.71
C ILE A 173 11.02 7.97 12.02
N GLU A 174 9.79 7.46 11.94
CA GLU A 174 8.90 7.23 13.08
C GLU A 174 8.92 5.76 13.50
N SER A 175 9.79 4.93 12.91
CA SER A 175 9.94 3.51 13.23
C SER A 175 11.32 3.20 13.82
N GLU A 176 11.35 2.47 14.94
CA GLU A 176 12.58 2.07 15.62
C GLU A 176 12.75 0.54 15.57
N VAL A 177 13.89 0.09 15.06
CA VAL A 177 14.22 -1.34 14.96
C VAL A 177 15.06 -1.75 16.17
N PHE A 178 14.52 -2.67 16.97
CA PHE A 178 15.22 -3.28 18.09
C PHE A 178 15.67 -4.72 17.76
N ALA A 179 16.43 -5.33 18.66
CA ALA A 179 16.93 -6.69 18.46
C ALA A 179 15.83 -7.76 18.41
N SER A 180 14.70 -7.53 19.07
CA SER A 180 13.61 -8.50 19.22
C SER A 180 12.27 -8.05 18.66
N PHE A 181 12.11 -6.77 18.34
CA PHE A 181 10.87 -6.23 17.79
C PHE A 181 11.16 -4.97 16.97
N VAL A 182 10.16 -4.53 16.22
CA VAL A 182 10.15 -3.22 15.57
C VAL A 182 8.97 -2.44 16.12
N ASP A 183 9.24 -1.23 16.61
CA ASP A 183 8.22 -0.25 16.94
C ASP A 183 7.92 0.57 15.67
N VAL A 184 6.70 0.48 15.19
CA VAL A 184 6.26 1.09 13.93
C VAL A 184 5.32 2.25 14.26
N GLY A 185 5.83 3.47 14.12
CA GLY A 185 4.99 4.67 14.21
C GLY A 185 3.99 4.74 13.06
N VAL A 186 2.71 4.83 13.40
CA VAL A 186 1.59 4.92 12.47
C VAL A 186 0.93 6.27 12.61
N SER A 187 0.75 6.96 11.48
CA SER A 187 -0.11 8.14 11.39
C SER A 187 -1.44 7.74 10.78
N THR A 188 -2.54 7.96 11.52
CA THR A 188 -3.90 7.70 11.04
C THR A 188 -4.55 8.90 10.34
N SER A 189 -3.83 10.01 10.20
CA SER A 189 -4.29 11.23 9.51
C SER A 189 -3.57 11.46 8.18
N ASP A 190 -3.95 12.52 7.46
CA ASP A 190 -3.35 12.83 6.15
C ASP A 190 -1.84 13.15 6.27
N SER A 191 -1.11 12.78 5.21
CA SER A 191 0.30 12.32 5.16
C SER A 191 1.44 13.08 5.83
N ASN A 192 1.21 14.23 6.48
CA ASN A 192 2.25 15.08 7.04
C ASN A 192 2.20 15.21 8.56
N GLU A 193 1.18 14.65 9.21
CA GLU A 193 1.14 14.68 10.67
C GLU A 193 2.06 13.62 11.28
N PRO A 194 2.54 13.85 12.52
CA PRO A 194 3.28 12.83 13.25
C PRO A 194 2.47 11.55 13.45
N ALA A 195 3.15 10.45 13.72
CA ALA A 195 2.52 9.23 14.21
C ALA A 195 1.68 9.55 15.47
N ASP A 196 0.43 9.07 15.47
CA ASP A 196 -0.54 9.21 16.55
C ASP A 196 -0.94 7.86 17.16
N SER A 197 -0.43 6.77 16.58
CA SER A 197 -0.57 5.39 17.02
C SER A 197 0.73 4.63 16.77
N SER A 198 0.83 3.41 17.31
CA SER A 198 1.95 2.52 17.05
C SER A 198 1.49 1.08 16.84
N MET A 199 2.32 0.33 16.10
CA MET A 199 2.23 -1.10 15.94
C MET A 199 3.55 -1.73 16.33
N ILE A 200 3.51 -2.90 16.96
CA ILE A 200 4.71 -3.66 17.28
C ILE A 200 4.72 -4.91 16.41
N TYR A 201 5.83 -5.09 15.70
CA TYR A 201 6.14 -6.35 15.03
C TYR A 201 7.19 -7.12 15.85
N ASP A 202 6.80 -8.27 16.42
CA ASP A 202 7.71 -9.15 17.16
C ASP A 202 8.49 -10.03 16.17
N ILE A 203 9.81 -9.89 16.19
CA ILE A 203 10.72 -10.56 15.26
C ILE A 203 10.81 -12.07 15.50
N TYR A 204 10.63 -12.52 16.74
CA TYR A 204 10.79 -13.94 17.11
C TYR A 204 9.53 -14.74 16.90
N SER A 205 8.36 -14.18 17.23
CA SER A 205 7.08 -14.84 16.98
C SER A 205 6.52 -14.58 15.59
N ASP A 206 7.10 -13.65 14.82
CA ASP A 206 6.63 -13.26 13.49
C ASP A 206 5.15 -12.81 13.55
N SER A 207 4.86 -11.94 14.53
CA SER A 207 3.49 -11.53 14.86
C SER A 207 3.35 -10.03 15.05
N TRP A 208 2.14 -9.54 14.81
CA TRP A 208 1.79 -8.13 14.90
C TRP A 208 0.91 -7.85 16.12
N HIS A 209 1.15 -6.69 16.73
CA HIS A 209 0.42 -6.22 17.90
C HIS A 209 0.06 -4.75 17.74
N CYS A 210 -1.13 -4.39 18.17
CA CYS A 210 -1.63 -3.02 18.27
C CYS A 210 -2.38 -2.82 19.58
N GLU A 211 -2.46 -1.58 20.04
CA GLU A 211 -3.27 -1.19 21.20
C GLU A 211 -4.77 -1.05 20.88
#